data_AF-G8HH16-F1
#
_entry.id   AF-G8HH16-F1
#
_cell.length_a   1.000
_cell.length_b   1.000
_cell.length_c   1.000
_cell.angle_alpha   90.00
_cell.angle_beta   90.00
_cell.angle_gamma   90.00
#
_symmetry.space_group_name_H-M   'P 1'
#
loop_
_entity.id
_entity.type
_entity.pdbx_description
1 polymer ?
#
loop_
_entity_poly.entity_id
_entity_poly.type
_entity_poly.pdbx_seq_one_letter_code
_entity_poly.pdbx_strand_id
1 'polypeptide(L)' 'SYTPPSNEFKISMKLEAQDPRNTTSTCIATVVGLTGARLRLRLDGSDNKNDFWRLVDSAEIQPIGNCEKNGGMLQPPL' A
#
# COMPACT_ATOMS: atom_id res chain seq x y z
N SER A 1 -5.32 1.05 -25.84
CA SER A 1 -6.18 1.23 -24.65
C SER A 1 -5.46 0.60 -23.47
N TYR A 2 -5.25 1.35 -22.39
CA TYR A 2 -4.76 0.75 -21.15
C TYR A 2 -5.96 0.14 -20.42
N THR A 3 -6.02 -1.19 -20.40
CA THR A 3 -7.00 -1.90 -19.59
C THR A 3 -6.40 -2.01 -18.20
N PRO A 4 -7.00 -1.40 -17.16
CA PRO A 4 -6.48 -1.53 -15.82
C PRO A 4 -6.49 -3.01 -15.40
N PRO A 5 -5.47 -3.47 -14.65
CA PRO A 5 -5.40 -4.84 -14.18
C PRO A 5 -6.61 -5.19 -13.30
N SER A 6 -6.95 -6.48 -13.27
CA SER A 6 -7.97 -6.99 -12.36
C SER A 6 -7.54 -6.71 -10.92
N ASN A 7 -8.45 -6.16 -10.12
CA ASN A 7 -8.20 -5.90 -8.71
C ASN A 7 -8.48 -7.18 -7.91
N GLU A 8 -7.42 -7.87 -7.51
CA GLU A 8 -7.51 -9.10 -6.71
C GLU A 8 -7.37 -8.84 -5.20
N PHE A 9 -7.24 -7.58 -4.78
CA PHE A 9 -7.14 -7.22 -3.37
C PHE A 9 -8.50 -7.33 -2.67
N LYS A 10 -8.45 -7.62 -1.37
CA LYS A 10 -9.61 -7.64 -0.47
C LYS A 10 -9.41 -6.63 0.65
N ILE A 11 -10.51 -6.07 1.13
CA ILE A 11 -10.50 -5.27 2.36
C ILE A 11 -9.89 -6.13 3.48
N SER A 12 -9.11 -5.48 4.34
CA SER A 12 -8.32 -6.08 5.42
C SER A 12 -7.06 -6.84 4.99
N MET A 13 -6.75 -6.94 3.69
CA MET A 13 -5.42 -7.40 3.26
C MET A 13 -4.34 -6.39 3.65
N LYS A 14 -3.15 -6.91 3.93
CA LYS A 14 -1.95 -6.13 4.23
C LYS A 14 -0.95 -6.19 3.08
N LEU A 15 -0.26 -5.09 2.86
CA LEU A 15 0.77 -4.94 1.84
C LEU A 15 1.82 -3.92 2.32
N GLU A 16 2.94 -3.85 1.63
CA GLU A 16 3.95 -2.80 1.86
C GLU A 16 3.61 -1.59 0.99
N ALA A 17 3.60 -0.38 1.57
CA ALA A 17 3.34 0.85 0.84
C ALA A 17 4.33 1.95 1.23
N GLN A 18 4.73 2.78 0.27
CA GLN A 18 5.47 4.01 0.56
C GLN A 18 4.59 5.02 1.33
N ASP A 19 5.16 5.67 2.35
CA ASP A 19 4.45 6.75 3.06
C ASP A 19 4.35 7.98 2.14
N PRO A 20 3.13 8.47 1.81
CA PRO A 20 2.96 9.65 0.97
C PRO A 20 3.58 10.93 1.57
N ARG A 21 3.88 10.96 2.87
CA ARG A 21 4.55 12.07 3.57
C ARG A 21 6.06 11.90 3.63
N ASN A 22 6.57 10.68 3.43
CA ASN A 22 7.99 10.37 3.35
C ASN A 22 8.22 9.23 2.35
N THR A 23 8.44 9.57 1.09
CA THR A 23 8.56 8.61 -0.02
C THR A 23 9.79 7.70 0.05
N THR A 24 10.72 7.99 0.96
CA THR A 24 11.88 7.12 1.24
C THR A 24 11.57 6.01 2.24
N SER A 25 10.40 6.08 2.88
CA SER A 25 9.95 5.12 3.89
C SER A 25 8.86 4.22 3.35
N THR A 26 9.03 2.91 3.59
CA THR A 26 8.01 1.90 3.31
C THR A 26 7.51 1.34 4.63
N CYS A 27 6.18 1.30 4.79
CA CYS A 27 5.50 0.77 5.98
C CYS A 27 4.53 -0.34 5.56
N ILE A 28 4.05 -1.11 6.54
CA ILE A 28 2.89 -1.96 6.33
C ILE A 28 1.64 -1.08 6.24
N ALA A 29 0.80 -1.37 5.24
CA ALA A 29 -0.49 -0.74 5.05
C ALA A 29 -1.59 -1.78 4.95
N THR A 30 -2.77 -1.43 5.44
CA THR A 30 -3.99 -2.24 5.34
C THR A 30 -4.92 -1.64 4.28
N VAL A 31 -5.50 -2.51 3.44
CA VAL A 31 -6.56 -2.14 2.49
C VAL A 31 -7.85 -1.87 3.26
N VAL A 32 -8.28 -0.61 3.31
CA VAL A 32 -9.49 -0.17 4.01
C VAL A 32 -10.66 0.12 3.06
N GLY A 33 -10.42 0.11 1.75
CA GLY A 33 -11.47 0.29 0.74
C GLY A 33 -10.98 -0.01 -0.68
N LEU A 34 -11.92 -0.23 -1.59
CA LEU A 34 -11.66 -0.57 -2.99
C LEU A 34 -12.59 0.26 -3.89
N THR A 35 -12.08 0.75 -5.02
CA THR A 35 -12.90 1.43 -6.04
C THR A 35 -12.30 1.18 -7.42
N GLY A 36 -12.89 0.24 -8.16
CA GLY A 36 -12.32 -0.23 -9.42
C GLY A 36 -10.90 -0.75 -9.23
N ALA A 37 -9.94 -0.19 -9.97
CA ALA A 37 -8.52 -0.52 -9.86
C ALA A 37 -7.77 0.27 -8.77
N ARG A 38 -8.48 1.03 -7.92
CA ARG A 38 -7.87 1.82 -6.84
C ARG A 38 -8.07 1.14 -5.48
N LEU A 39 -7.01 1.12 -4.69
CA LEU A 39 -6.97 0.69 -3.30
C LEU A 39 -6.96 1.92 -2.41
N ARG A 40 -7.83 1.96 -1.40
CA ARG A 40 -7.72 2.89 -0.28
C ARG A 40 -6.91 2.21 0.81
N LEU A 41 -5.78 2.77 1.13
CA LEU A 41 -4.80 2.22 2.06
C LEU A 41 -4.71 3.09 3.31
N ARG A 42 -4.47 2.43 4.45
CA ARG A 42 -4.11 3.05 5.71
C ARG A 42 -2.79 2.46 6.17
N LEU A 43 -1.82 3.29 6.52
CA LEU A 43 -0.58 2.79 7.14
C LEU A 43 -0.93 2.24 8.52
N ASP A 44 -0.41 1.07 8.87
CA ASP A 44 -0.65 0.49 10.19
C ASP A 44 -0.14 1.46 11.27
N GLY A 45 -0.96 1.71 12.29
CA GLY A 45 -0.68 2.70 13.35
C GLY A 45 -1.20 4.11 13.06
N SER A 46 -1.50 4.46 11.79
CA SER A 46 -2.08 5.77 11.46
C SER A 46 -3.60 5.84 11.70
N ASP A 47 -4.13 7.06 11.74
CA ASP A 47 -5.58 7.31 11.78
C ASP A 47 -6.22 7.25 10.37
N ASN A 48 -7.55 7.39 10.31
CA ASN A 48 -8.32 7.37 9.07
C ASN A 48 -8.24 8.66 8.23
N LYS A 49 -7.68 9.74 8.79
CA LYS A 49 -7.53 11.03 8.09
C LYS A 49 -6.36 10.98 7.11
N ASN A 50 -5.42 10.07 7.34
CA ASN A 50 -4.25 9.83 6.50
C ASN A 50 -4.45 8.69 5.48
N ASP A 51 -5.69 8.22 5.28
CA ASP A 51 -5.98 7.24 4.24
C ASP A 51 -5.62 7.81 2.86
N PHE A 52 -4.99 7.00 2.01
CA PHE A 52 -4.57 7.42 0.69
C PHE A 52 -4.93 6.38 -0.38
N TRP A 53 -5.01 6.84 -1.63
CA TRP A 53 -5.36 5.98 -2.76
C TRP A 53 -4.14 5.62 -3.58
N ARG A 54 -4.07 4.35 -4.02
CA ARG A 54 -3.09 3.85 -4.99
C ARG A 54 -3.74 2.96 -6.03
N LEU A 55 -3.16 2.90 -7.21
CA LEU A 55 -3.56 1.91 -8.23
C LEU A 55 -3.03 0.54 -7.82
N VAL A 56 -3.74 -0.52 -8.21
CA VAL A 56 -3.37 -1.91 -7.92
C VAL A 56 -2.04 -2.34 -8.53
N ASP A 57 -1.55 -1.61 -9.54
CA ASP A 57 -0.27 -1.82 -10.22
C ASP A 57 0.76 -0.72 -9.94
N SER A 58 0.51 0.15 -8.94
CA SER A 58 1.52 1.15 -8.56
C SER A 58 2.78 0.47 -8.03
N ALA A 59 3.95 0.91 -8.48
CA ALA A 59 5.23 0.47 -7.94
C ALA A 59 5.43 0.87 -6.46
N GLU A 60 4.64 1.82 -5.96
CA GLU A 60 4.66 2.27 -4.56
C GLU A 60 3.99 1.29 -3.59
N ILE A 61 3.30 0.26 -4.11
CA ILE A 61 2.70 -0.82 -3.32
C ILE A 61 3.35 -2.15 -3.71
N GLN A 62 3.68 -2.97 -2.72
CA GLN A 62 4.41 -4.22 -2.93
C GLN A 62 3.84 -5.32 -2.03
N PRO A 63 3.96 -6.60 -2.42
CA PRO A 63 3.61 -7.71 -1.53
C PRO A 63 4.51 -7.71 -0.30
N ILE A 64 3.99 -8.24 0.82
CA ILE A 64 4.77 -8.38 2.05
C ILE A 64 6.04 -9.23 1.80
N GLY A 65 7.15 -8.76 2.35
CA GLY A 65 8.48 -9.33 2.22
C GLY A 65 9.26 -8.78 1.02
N ASN A 66 8.73 -7.82 0.25
CA ASN A 66 9.45 -7.24 -0.87
C ASN A 66 10.59 -6.33 -0.39
N CYS A 67 10.36 -5.51 0.62
CA CYS A 67 11.39 -4.63 1.17
C CYS A 67 12.60 -5.44 1.68
N GLU A 68 12.35 -6.49 2.46
CA GLU A 68 13.38 -7.39 2.99
C GLU A 68 14.16 -8.10 1.87
N LYS A 69 13.47 -8.59 0.82
CA LYS A 69 14.11 -9.23 -0.35
C LYS A 69 15.06 -8.31 -1.10
N ASN A 70 14.77 -7.01 -1.12
CA ASN A 70 15.59 -6.01 -1.80
C ASN A 70 16.64 -5.37 -0.87
N GLY A 71 16.85 -5.92 0.33
CA GLY A 71 17.80 -5.39 1.32
C GLY A 71 17.37 -4.08 1.97
N GLY A 72 16.10 -3.70 1.81
CA GLY A 72 15.49 -2.56 2.49
C GLY A 72 15.01 -2.91 3.89
N MET A 73 14.57 -1.88 4.63
CA MET A 73 14.01 -2.02 5.97
C MET A 73 12.63 -1.40 6.03
N LEU A 74 11.65 -2.17 6.51
CA LEU A 74 10.32 -1.65 6.81
C LEU A 74 10.40 -0.74 8.03
N GLN A 75 9.74 0.41 7.93
CA GLN A 75 9.53 1.25 9.10
C GLN A 75 8.48 0.61 10.01
N PRO A 76 8.61 0.77 11.34
CA PRO A 76 7.60 0.31 12.28
C PRO A 76 6.24 1.00 12.00
N PRO A 77 5.13 0.41 12.47
CA PRO A 77 3.83 1.07 12.47
C PRO A 77 3.88 2.47 13.09
N LEU A 78 3.09 3.38 12.55
CA LEU A 78 3.04 4.80 12.90
C LEU A 78 2.36 5.11 14.25
#